data_AF-G3AV38-F1
#
_entry.id   AF-G3AV38-F1
#
_cell.length_a   1.000
_cell.length_b   1.000
_cell.length_c   1.000
_cell.angle_alpha   90.00
_cell.angle_beta   90.00
_cell.angle_gamma   90.00
#
_symmetry.space_group_name_H-M   'P 1'
#
loop_
_entity.id
_entity.type
_entity.pdbx_description
1 polymer ?
#
loop_
_entity_poly.entity_id
_entity_poly.type
_entity_poly.pdbx_seq_one_letter_code
_entity_poly.pdbx_strand_id
1 'polypeptide(L)'
;MFRLGRTLVRYNSISAKYQAKLAQKAKQVGAASVEELKLKLADQIEQTKKELNKIDPLAELEAYERKQAMKAQATKPAIPIAKDTPKLPYKVLNDYVDLDKLKELPRREIEYIWKARFQDKQKSVHAVIDAVPFAAMYANAFKNPNFILPLPRDNGYEMHFVQWAFVGPATVHCMLTTVAEYKLHGEYAKPHTTLSFHQEVSDKGVILMNGVIENDTIPMDEAQLLVLNVQRFYGMGEQNEKKLKLLKQFTTGDDGFSTEDLIKEATTF
;
A
#
# COMPACT_ATOMS: atom_id res chain seq x y z
N MET A 1 34.72 14.43 -6.78
CA MET A 1 34.74 15.24 -5.54
C MET A 1 33.30 15.36 -5.03
N PHE A 2 33.07 15.22 -3.71
CA PHE A 2 31.78 15.31 -2.98
C PHE A 2 30.79 14.12 -3.02
N ARG A 3 31.07 13.04 -2.26
CA ARG A 3 30.02 12.19 -1.66
C ARG A 3 30.41 11.41 -0.39
N LEU A 4 31.38 11.91 0.40
CA LEU A 4 31.72 11.35 1.73
C LEU A 4 31.24 12.19 2.93
N GLY A 5 30.65 13.38 2.71
CA GLY A 5 30.34 14.32 3.81
C GLY A 5 29.05 14.03 4.60
N ARG A 6 28.04 13.36 4.05
CA ARG A 6 26.71 13.26 4.70
C ARG A 6 26.63 12.21 5.82
N THR A 7 27.39 11.12 5.75
CA THR A 7 27.37 10.06 6.78
C THR A 7 28.13 10.48 8.05
N LEU A 8 29.26 11.17 7.88
CA LEU A 8 30.05 11.74 8.99
C LEU A 8 29.30 12.84 9.75
N VAL A 9 28.54 13.69 9.07
CA VAL A 9 27.73 14.75 9.71
C VAL A 9 26.60 14.18 10.58
N ARG A 10 25.95 13.09 10.14
CA ARG A 10 24.87 12.45 10.91
C ARG A 10 25.40 11.77 12.17
N TYR A 11 26.54 11.07 12.08
CA TYR A 11 27.20 10.42 13.23
C TYR A 11 27.69 11.45 14.26
N ASN A 12 28.27 12.56 13.80
CA ASN A 12 28.68 13.68 14.66
C ASN A 12 27.48 14.33 15.37
N SER A 13 26.33 14.46 14.70
CA SER A 13 25.12 15.07 15.29
C SER A 13 24.51 14.23 16.42
N ILE A 14 24.56 12.90 16.31
CA ILE A 14 24.03 11.97 17.32
C ILE A 14 24.99 11.91 18.51
N SER A 15 26.29 11.78 18.24
CA SER A 15 27.33 11.78 19.28
C SER A 15 27.31 13.07 20.11
N ALA A 16 27.19 14.23 19.46
CA ALA A 16 27.09 15.53 20.15
C ALA A 16 25.84 15.63 21.03
N LYS A 17 24.67 15.17 20.56
CA LYS A 17 23.45 15.12 21.38
C LYS A 17 23.60 14.17 22.57
N TYR A 18 24.29 13.06 22.39
CA TYR A 18 24.54 12.08 23.45
C TYR A 18 25.48 12.65 24.52
N GLN A 19 26.56 13.30 24.11
CA GLN A 19 27.49 14.00 25.01
C GLN A 19 26.79 15.11 25.81
N ALA A 20 25.93 15.89 25.17
CA ALA A 20 25.15 16.93 25.84
C ALA A 20 24.22 16.36 26.93
N LYS A 21 23.54 15.24 26.65
CA LYS A 21 22.69 14.56 27.64
C LYS A 21 23.50 13.99 28.81
N LEU A 22 24.67 13.41 28.55
CA LEU A 22 25.55 12.91 29.62
C LEU A 22 26.06 14.06 30.50
N ALA A 23 26.42 15.20 29.91
CA ALA A 23 26.84 16.38 30.66
C ALA A 23 25.70 16.98 31.51
N GLN A 24 24.48 16.99 30.97
CA GLN A 24 23.29 17.44 31.71
C GLN A 24 23.00 16.52 32.91
N LYS A 25 23.09 15.20 32.72
CA LYS A 25 22.89 14.22 33.79
C LYS A 25 24.01 14.27 34.84
N ALA A 26 25.26 14.52 34.42
CA ALA A 26 26.38 14.74 35.33
C ALA A 26 26.13 15.92 36.26
N LYS A 27 25.64 17.05 35.72
CA LYS A 27 25.27 18.23 36.52
C LYS A 27 24.12 17.95 37.50
N GLN A 28 23.11 17.19 37.10
CA GLN A 28 21.97 16.85 37.96
C GLN A 28 22.35 15.95 39.14
N VAL A 29 23.34 15.06 38.95
CA VAL A 29 23.80 14.09 39.95
C VAL A 29 25.02 14.60 40.73
N GLY A 30 25.46 15.84 40.45
CA GLY A 30 26.62 16.45 41.12
C GLY A 30 27.94 15.72 40.83
N ALA A 31 28.10 15.18 39.62
CA ALA A 31 29.35 14.56 39.15
C ALA A 31 30.16 15.58 38.32
N ALA A 32 31.45 15.71 38.61
CA ALA A 32 32.34 16.67 37.93
C ALA A 32 32.77 16.18 36.54
N SER A 33 32.66 14.88 36.26
CA SER A 33 32.99 14.29 34.96
C SER A 33 32.05 13.14 34.60
N VAL A 34 32.07 12.74 33.32
CA VAL A 34 31.32 11.56 32.82
C VAL A 34 31.81 10.27 33.47
N GLU A 35 33.07 10.21 33.89
CA GLU A 35 33.67 9.07 34.59
C GLU A 35 33.16 8.96 36.03
N GLU A 36 33.07 10.08 36.74
CA GLU A 36 32.49 10.13 38.09
C GLU A 36 30.98 9.84 38.07
N LEU A 37 30.28 10.26 37.00
CA LEU A 37 28.87 9.91 36.78
C LEU A 37 28.69 8.40 36.61
N LYS A 38 29.57 7.74 35.86
CA LYS A 38 29.55 6.27 35.70
C LYS A 38 29.79 5.55 37.01
N LEU A 39 30.69 6.06 37.85
CA LEU A 39 30.94 5.49 39.19
C LEU A 39 29.74 5.68 40.12
N LYS A 40 29.17 6.88 40.20
CA LYS A 40 27.99 7.17 41.04
C LYS A 40 26.73 6.41 40.61
N LEU A 41 26.63 6.06 39.33
CA LEU A 41 25.50 5.32 38.78
C LEU A 41 25.83 3.84 38.51
N ALA A 42 26.99 3.33 38.94
CA ALA A 42 27.44 1.98 38.62
C ALA A 42 26.42 0.92 39.05
N ASP A 43 25.90 1.03 40.28
CA ASP A 43 24.89 0.10 40.82
C ASP A 43 23.57 0.18 40.03
N GLN A 44 23.13 1.39 39.65
CA GLN A 44 21.94 1.59 38.83
C GLN A 44 22.12 1.05 37.41
N ILE A 45 23.31 1.21 36.83
CA ILE A 45 23.65 0.68 35.51
C ILE A 45 23.64 -0.85 35.56
N GLU A 46 24.19 -1.46 36.62
CA GLU A 46 24.20 -2.91 36.76
C GLU A 46 22.80 -3.48 36.99
N GLN A 47 21.96 -2.83 37.80
CA GLN A 47 20.55 -3.18 37.98
C GLN A 47 19.78 -3.05 36.67
N THR A 48 19.90 -1.92 35.97
CA THR A 48 19.23 -1.69 34.69
C THR A 48 19.70 -2.68 33.62
N LYS A 49 20.99 -3.04 33.59
CA LYS A 49 21.53 -4.05 32.67
C LYS A 49 20.95 -5.44 32.97
N LYS A 50 20.80 -5.80 34.26
CA LYS A 50 20.14 -7.05 34.67
C LYS A 50 18.65 -7.05 34.32
N GLU A 51 17.97 -5.91 34.36
CA GLU A 51 16.57 -5.78 33.96
C GLU A 51 16.39 -5.86 32.44
N LEU A 52 17.20 -5.13 31.67
CA LEU A 52 17.14 -5.14 30.20
C LEU A 52 17.56 -6.49 29.61
N ASN A 53 18.49 -7.21 30.24
CA ASN A 53 18.86 -8.57 29.82
C ASN A 53 17.78 -9.63 30.12
N LYS A 54 16.74 -9.32 30.91
CA LYS A 54 15.56 -10.20 31.07
C LYS A 54 14.56 -10.05 29.93
N ILE A 55 14.65 -8.95 29.19
CA ILE A 55 13.79 -8.70 28.03
C ILE A 55 14.48 -9.36 26.84
N ASP A 56 13.95 -10.49 26.42
CA ASP A 56 14.38 -11.14 25.18
C ASP A 56 14.03 -10.23 23.99
N PRO A 57 15.01 -9.65 23.28
CA PRO A 57 14.76 -8.79 22.12
C PRO A 57 14.04 -9.51 20.98
N LEU A 58 14.08 -10.84 20.96
CA LEU A 58 13.45 -11.68 19.97
C LEU A 58 12.01 -12.05 20.33
N ALA A 59 11.58 -11.91 21.59
CA ALA A 59 10.25 -12.31 22.00
C ALA A 59 9.13 -11.53 21.28
N GLU A 60 9.37 -10.26 20.96
CA GLU A 60 8.43 -9.44 20.19
C GLU A 60 8.34 -9.88 18.72
N LEU A 61 9.49 -10.22 18.11
CA LEU A 61 9.57 -10.79 16.77
C LEU A 61 8.91 -12.17 16.70
N GLU A 62 9.20 -13.05 17.66
CA GLU A 62 8.58 -14.37 17.74
C GLU A 62 7.07 -14.29 17.97
N ALA A 63 6.60 -13.34 18.80
CA ALA A 63 5.17 -13.11 19.00
C ALA A 63 4.50 -12.57 17.74
N TYR A 64 5.19 -11.72 16.96
CA TYR A 64 4.73 -11.23 15.68
C TYR A 64 4.67 -12.35 14.63
N GLU A 65 5.71 -13.18 14.53
CA GLU A 65 5.76 -14.34 13.64
C GLU A 65 4.70 -15.39 14.00
N ARG A 66 4.50 -15.69 15.29
CA ARG A 66 3.42 -16.59 15.75
C ARG A 66 2.04 -16.02 15.42
N LYS A 67 1.82 -14.71 15.59
CA LYS A 67 0.56 -14.06 15.19
C LYS A 67 0.34 -14.13 13.68
N GLN A 68 1.40 -13.99 12.87
CA GLN A 68 1.31 -14.17 11.41
C GLN A 68 1.00 -15.62 11.03
N ALA A 69 1.69 -16.59 11.65
CA ALA A 69 1.47 -18.02 11.41
C ALA A 69 0.06 -18.47 11.82
N MET A 70 -0.45 -17.97 12.95
CA MET A 70 -1.82 -18.22 13.40
C MET A 70 -2.85 -17.57 12.48
N LYS A 71 -2.61 -16.36 11.95
CA LYS A 71 -3.46 -15.74 10.92
C LYS A 71 -3.47 -16.55 9.62
N ALA A 72 -2.33 -17.09 9.21
CA ALA A 72 -2.21 -17.95 8.03
C ALA A 72 -2.91 -19.31 8.19
N GLN A 73 -2.96 -19.86 9.42
CA GLN A 73 -3.70 -21.08 9.74
C GLN A 73 -5.20 -20.84 9.95
N ALA A 74 -5.61 -19.65 10.41
CA ALA A 74 -7.01 -19.28 10.61
C ALA A 74 -7.74 -18.94 9.31
N THR A 75 -7.02 -18.63 8.22
CA THR A 75 -7.59 -18.61 6.87
C THR A 75 -7.76 -20.03 6.35
N LYS A 76 -8.81 -20.71 6.81
CA LYS A 76 -9.35 -21.85 6.04
C LYS A 76 -9.71 -21.31 4.66
N PRO A 77 -9.18 -21.87 3.55
CA PRO A 77 -9.75 -21.56 2.25
C PRO A 77 -11.20 -22.04 2.29
N ALA A 78 -12.13 -21.08 2.23
CA ALA A 78 -13.47 -21.41 1.81
C ALA A 78 -13.33 -21.91 0.37
N ILE A 79 -13.69 -23.19 0.16
CA ILE A 79 -13.61 -24.00 -1.06
C ILE A 79 -12.33 -24.86 -1.15
N PRO A 80 -12.43 -26.20 -1.29
CA PRO A 80 -11.29 -27.04 -1.64
C PRO A 80 -10.85 -26.75 -3.07
N ILE A 81 -9.70 -26.11 -3.23
CA ILE A 81 -9.02 -25.98 -4.53
C ILE A 81 -8.44 -27.36 -4.89
N ALA A 82 -8.73 -27.87 -6.09
CA ALA A 82 -8.19 -29.14 -6.57
C ALA A 82 -6.65 -29.12 -6.51
N LYS A 83 -6.04 -30.22 -6.04
CA LYS A 83 -4.59 -30.29 -5.74
C LYS A 83 -3.66 -30.11 -6.96
N ASP A 84 -4.18 -30.24 -8.18
CA ASP A 84 -3.39 -30.27 -9.42
C ASP A 84 -3.41 -28.97 -10.24
N THR A 85 -3.97 -27.87 -9.74
CA THR A 85 -3.92 -26.58 -10.45
C THR A 85 -2.55 -25.92 -10.30
N PRO A 86 -1.86 -25.51 -11.39
CA PRO A 86 -0.63 -24.74 -11.32
C PRO A 86 -0.83 -23.48 -10.47
N LYS A 87 -0.04 -23.32 -9.40
CA LYS A 87 -0.12 -22.15 -8.54
C LYS A 87 0.52 -20.96 -9.24
N LEU A 88 -0.32 -20.07 -9.76
CA LEU A 88 0.11 -18.78 -10.27
C LEU A 88 0.65 -17.91 -9.11
N PRO A 89 1.59 -16.99 -9.38
CA PRO A 89 2.10 -16.06 -8.38
C PRO A 89 1.07 -14.97 -7.99
N TYR A 90 -0.10 -14.96 -8.63
CA TYR A 90 -1.22 -14.05 -8.40
C TYR A 90 -2.54 -14.83 -8.34
N LYS A 91 -3.57 -14.20 -7.76
CA LYS A 91 -4.92 -14.78 -7.69
C LYS A 91 -5.75 -14.42 -8.93
N VAL A 92 -6.48 -15.39 -9.46
CA VAL A 92 -7.43 -15.27 -10.57
C VAL A 92 -8.87 -15.40 -10.07
N LEU A 93 -9.87 -15.22 -10.94
CA LEU A 93 -11.28 -15.30 -10.53
C LEU A 93 -11.63 -16.64 -9.86
N ASN A 94 -11.06 -17.74 -10.36
CA ASN A 94 -11.29 -19.10 -9.86
C ASN A 94 -10.83 -19.30 -8.39
N ASP A 95 -9.92 -18.46 -7.87
CA ASP A 95 -9.52 -18.50 -6.46
C ASP A 95 -10.57 -17.91 -5.51
N TYR A 96 -11.54 -17.16 -6.05
CA TYR A 96 -12.58 -16.51 -5.29
C TYR A 96 -13.94 -17.20 -5.43
N VAL A 97 -14.27 -17.60 -6.66
CA VAL A 97 -15.54 -18.21 -7.07
C VAL A 97 -15.24 -19.21 -8.19
N ASP A 98 -15.85 -20.39 -8.13
CA ASP A 98 -15.74 -21.44 -9.15
C ASP A 98 -16.14 -20.90 -10.54
N LEU A 99 -15.15 -20.81 -11.44
CA LEU A 99 -15.31 -20.14 -12.74
C LEU A 99 -16.25 -20.90 -13.67
N ASP A 100 -16.21 -22.23 -13.65
CA ASP A 100 -17.01 -23.06 -14.55
C ASP A 100 -18.49 -22.88 -14.23
N LYS A 101 -18.85 -22.90 -12.93
CA LYS A 101 -20.23 -22.61 -12.49
C LYS A 101 -20.63 -21.17 -12.77
N LEU A 102 -19.71 -20.22 -12.59
CA LEU A 102 -20.01 -18.80 -12.75
C LEU A 102 -20.35 -18.45 -14.22
N LYS A 103 -19.69 -19.09 -15.19
CA LYS A 103 -19.92 -18.88 -16.63
C LYS A 103 -21.29 -19.35 -17.12
N GLU A 104 -21.90 -20.31 -16.43
CA GLU A 104 -23.25 -20.80 -16.72
C GLU A 104 -24.35 -19.82 -16.27
N LEU A 105 -24.02 -18.88 -15.39
CA LEU A 105 -24.99 -17.98 -14.78
C LEU A 105 -25.25 -16.72 -15.63
N PRO A 106 -26.44 -16.11 -15.51
CA PRO A 106 -26.69 -14.79 -16.04
C PRO A 106 -25.96 -13.71 -15.23
N ARG A 107 -25.83 -12.53 -15.84
CA ARG A 107 -25.13 -11.37 -15.26
C ARG A 107 -25.60 -11.03 -13.84
N ARG A 108 -26.91 -11.05 -13.59
CA ARG A 108 -27.49 -10.62 -12.30
C ARG A 108 -27.03 -11.53 -11.15
N GLU A 109 -26.96 -12.82 -11.41
CA GLU A 109 -26.53 -13.85 -10.47
C GLU A 109 -25.03 -13.76 -10.21
N ILE A 110 -24.24 -13.51 -11.26
CA ILE A 110 -22.80 -13.21 -11.13
C ILE A 110 -22.58 -12.01 -10.21
N GLU A 111 -23.33 -10.92 -10.42
CA GLU A 111 -23.25 -9.72 -9.58
C GLU A 111 -23.59 -10.01 -8.12
N TYR A 112 -24.65 -10.78 -7.87
CA TYR A 112 -25.07 -11.16 -6.52
C TYR A 112 -24.00 -12.00 -5.82
N ILE A 113 -23.48 -13.03 -6.48
CA ILE A 113 -22.42 -13.90 -5.95
C ILE A 113 -21.18 -13.09 -5.62
N TRP A 114 -20.77 -12.19 -6.51
CA TRP A 114 -19.60 -11.35 -6.29
C TRP A 114 -19.76 -10.43 -5.07
N LYS A 115 -20.91 -9.76 -4.95
CA LYS A 115 -21.21 -8.92 -3.77
C LYS A 115 -21.21 -9.75 -2.48
N ALA A 116 -21.91 -10.88 -2.47
CA ALA A 116 -21.98 -11.78 -1.32
C ALA A 116 -20.58 -12.31 -0.90
N ARG A 117 -19.68 -12.53 -1.85
CA ARG A 117 -18.32 -13.03 -1.58
C ARG A 117 -17.47 -12.09 -0.70
N PHE A 118 -17.75 -10.79 -0.74
CA PHE A 118 -16.97 -9.74 -0.06
C PHE A 118 -17.77 -8.93 0.97
N GLN A 119 -19.08 -9.14 1.11
CA GLN A 119 -19.94 -8.35 2.00
C GLN A 119 -19.45 -8.29 3.47
N ASP A 120 -18.92 -9.39 4.00
CA ASP A 120 -18.47 -9.48 5.41
C ASP A 120 -16.98 -9.14 5.59
N LYS A 121 -16.30 -8.70 4.52
CA LYS A 121 -14.87 -8.40 4.54
C LYS A 121 -14.64 -6.90 4.69
N GLN A 122 -14.49 -6.47 5.95
CA GLN A 122 -14.30 -5.06 6.34
C GLN A 122 -13.13 -4.34 5.65
N LYS A 123 -12.13 -5.06 5.14
CA LYS A 123 -10.89 -4.51 4.55
C LYS A 123 -10.80 -4.78 3.05
N SER A 124 -11.96 -4.91 2.42
CA SER A 124 -12.05 -5.13 0.99
C SER A 124 -13.01 -4.17 0.33
N VAL A 125 -12.59 -3.70 -0.85
CA VAL A 125 -13.45 -2.99 -1.78
C VAL A 125 -13.83 -3.98 -2.87
N HIS A 126 -15.05 -3.95 -3.37
CA HIS A 126 -15.46 -4.82 -4.46
C HIS A 126 -16.46 -4.08 -5.35
N ALA A 127 -16.43 -4.40 -6.65
CA ALA A 127 -17.31 -3.79 -7.62
C ALA A 127 -17.57 -4.77 -8.77
N VAL A 128 -18.70 -4.54 -9.44
CA VAL A 128 -19.00 -5.14 -10.75
C VAL A 128 -19.04 -3.98 -11.73
N ILE A 129 -18.23 -4.07 -12.78
CA ILE A 129 -17.98 -3.01 -13.73
C ILE A 129 -18.45 -3.47 -15.10
N ASP A 130 -19.12 -2.60 -15.85
CA ASP A 130 -19.47 -2.89 -17.24
C ASP A 130 -18.22 -3.04 -18.12
N ALA A 131 -18.24 -4.01 -19.04
CA ALA A 131 -17.08 -4.30 -19.89
C ALA A 131 -16.67 -3.10 -20.78
N VAL A 132 -17.64 -2.32 -21.27
CA VAL A 132 -17.38 -1.17 -22.16
C VAL A 132 -16.58 -0.06 -21.48
N PRO A 133 -17.01 0.54 -20.34
CA PRO A 133 -16.21 1.55 -19.66
C PRO A 133 -14.90 0.99 -19.12
N PHE A 134 -14.85 -0.29 -18.73
CA PHE A 134 -13.59 -0.94 -18.35
C PHE A 134 -12.60 -1.03 -19.50
N ALA A 135 -13.04 -1.34 -20.72
CA ALA A 135 -12.15 -1.44 -21.89
C ALA A 135 -11.43 -0.11 -22.17
N ALA A 136 -12.11 1.02 -22.01
CA ALA A 136 -11.50 2.34 -22.12
C ALA A 136 -10.43 2.56 -21.03
N MET A 137 -10.77 2.24 -19.78
CA MET A 137 -9.84 2.30 -18.64
C MET A 137 -8.61 1.42 -18.85
N TYR A 138 -8.82 0.18 -19.30
CA TYR A 138 -7.75 -0.78 -19.59
C TYR A 138 -6.81 -0.25 -20.66
N ALA A 139 -7.34 0.28 -21.78
CA ALA A 139 -6.52 0.80 -22.87
C ALA A 139 -5.67 2.00 -22.43
N ASN A 140 -6.23 2.88 -21.59
CA ASN A 140 -5.49 4.00 -21.02
C ASN A 140 -4.46 3.54 -19.99
N ALA A 141 -4.80 2.58 -19.13
CA ALA A 141 -3.88 1.98 -18.16
C ALA A 141 -2.69 1.30 -18.83
N PHE A 142 -2.93 0.61 -19.95
CA PHE A 142 -1.89 -0.08 -20.69
C PHE A 142 -0.87 0.89 -21.28
N LYS A 143 -1.33 2.04 -21.78
CA LYS A 143 -0.47 3.10 -22.33
C LYS A 143 0.18 3.96 -21.24
N ASN A 144 -0.45 4.08 -20.08
CA ASN A 144 -0.07 4.98 -19.00
C ASN A 144 -0.02 4.22 -17.65
N PRO A 145 0.87 3.21 -17.51
CA PRO A 145 0.81 2.27 -16.40
C PRO A 145 1.17 2.90 -15.05
N ASN A 146 1.82 4.06 -15.04
CA ASN A 146 2.24 4.76 -13.83
C ASN A 146 1.60 6.14 -13.76
N PHE A 147 1.11 6.50 -12.58
CA PHE A 147 0.55 7.83 -12.33
C PHE A 147 0.74 8.26 -10.88
N ILE A 148 0.33 9.48 -10.54
CA ILE A 148 0.27 9.98 -9.17
C ILE A 148 -1.11 10.58 -8.91
N LEU A 149 -1.64 10.33 -7.71
CA LEU A 149 -2.91 10.89 -7.26
C LEU A 149 -2.72 11.60 -5.92
N PRO A 150 -3.29 12.81 -5.77
CA PRO A 150 -3.30 13.51 -4.50
C PRO A 150 -4.45 13.02 -3.62
N LEU A 151 -4.18 12.91 -2.32
CA LEU A 151 -5.17 12.64 -1.30
C LEU A 151 -5.17 13.80 -0.29
N PRO A 152 -6.32 14.43 -0.02
CA PRO A 152 -6.40 15.55 0.92
C PRO A 152 -5.95 15.17 2.33
N ARG A 153 -5.26 16.10 2.99
CA ARG A 153 -4.83 16.05 4.39
C ARG A 153 -5.08 17.41 5.03
N ASP A 154 -5.04 17.49 6.35
CA ASP A 154 -5.27 18.76 7.08
C ASP A 154 -4.38 19.92 6.62
N ASN A 155 -3.14 19.62 6.22
CA ASN A 155 -2.14 20.63 5.84
C ASN A 155 -1.64 20.48 4.38
N GLY A 156 -2.51 20.01 3.47
CA GLY A 156 -2.18 19.92 2.05
C GLY A 156 -2.59 18.57 1.44
N TYR A 157 -1.68 17.95 0.71
CA TYR A 157 -1.97 16.72 -0.02
C TYR A 157 -0.85 15.70 0.17
N GLU A 158 -1.25 14.45 0.40
CA GLU A 158 -0.36 13.30 0.32
C GLU A 158 -0.42 12.73 -1.09
N MET A 159 0.74 12.47 -1.70
CA MET A 159 0.81 11.92 -3.05
C MET A 159 0.91 10.40 -3.00
N HIS A 160 0.09 9.73 -3.79
CA HIS A 160 0.04 8.28 -3.94
C HIS A 160 0.47 7.90 -5.35
N PHE A 161 1.43 7.00 -5.45
CA PHE A 161 1.86 6.42 -6.70
C PHE A 161 0.87 5.32 -7.10
N VAL A 162 0.39 5.39 -8.35
CA VAL A 162 -0.49 4.39 -8.97
C VAL A 162 0.34 3.60 -9.96
N GLN A 163 0.29 2.27 -9.86
CA GLN A 163 0.97 1.36 -10.76
C GLN A 163 0.03 0.27 -11.27
N TRP A 164 -0.08 0.13 -12.58
CA TRP A 164 -0.81 -0.93 -13.25
C TRP A 164 0.13 -2.07 -13.65
N ALA A 165 -0.28 -3.30 -13.32
CA ALA A 165 0.45 -4.52 -13.67
C ALA A 165 -0.47 -5.50 -14.40
N PHE A 166 -0.10 -5.85 -15.64
CA PHE A 166 -0.83 -6.77 -16.50
C PHE A 166 -0.28 -8.19 -16.30
N VAL A 167 -0.67 -8.80 -15.17
CA VAL A 167 -0.04 -10.03 -14.64
C VAL A 167 -0.47 -11.30 -15.37
N GLY A 168 -1.62 -11.28 -16.04
CA GLY A 168 -2.17 -12.46 -16.71
C GLY A 168 -3.09 -12.10 -17.88
N PRO A 169 -3.58 -13.11 -18.61
CA PRO A 169 -4.40 -12.91 -19.81
C PRO A 169 -5.76 -12.26 -19.52
N ALA A 170 -6.31 -12.50 -18.33
CA ALA A 170 -7.61 -11.98 -17.91
C ALA A 170 -7.55 -11.23 -16.57
N THR A 171 -6.36 -11.04 -16.00
CA THR A 171 -6.19 -10.45 -14.67
C THR A 171 -5.25 -9.25 -14.73
N VAL A 172 -5.72 -8.12 -14.23
CA VAL A 172 -4.94 -6.88 -14.11
C VAL A 172 -4.92 -6.44 -12.67
N HIS A 173 -3.79 -5.89 -12.23
CA HIS A 173 -3.65 -5.29 -10.91
C HIS A 173 -3.43 -3.77 -11.02
N CYS A 174 -4.02 -3.03 -10.09
CA CYS A 174 -3.73 -1.61 -9.86
C CYS A 174 -3.32 -1.46 -8.40
N MET A 175 -2.09 -1.00 -8.18
CA MET A 175 -1.47 -0.87 -6.86
C MET A 175 -1.31 0.60 -6.53
N LEU A 176 -1.66 0.96 -5.30
CA LEU A 176 -1.49 2.31 -4.77
C LEU A 176 -0.55 2.25 -3.57
N THR A 177 0.48 3.09 -3.62
CA THR A 177 1.53 3.19 -2.62
C THR A 177 1.76 4.65 -2.29
N THR A 178 1.98 5.02 -1.03
CA THR A 178 2.34 6.41 -0.73
C THR A 178 3.72 6.71 -1.34
N VAL A 179 3.91 7.91 -1.87
CA VAL A 179 5.21 8.30 -2.42
C VAL A 179 6.29 8.33 -1.32
N ALA A 180 5.91 8.57 -0.06
CA ALA A 180 6.80 8.50 1.09
C ALA A 180 7.33 7.08 1.32
N GLU A 181 6.45 6.08 1.32
CA GLU A 181 6.81 4.66 1.45
C GLU A 181 7.69 4.21 0.28
N TYR A 182 7.31 4.59 -0.94
CA TYR A 182 8.09 4.28 -2.14
C TYR A 182 9.50 4.87 -2.11
N LYS A 183 9.67 6.09 -1.60
CA LYS A 183 10.99 6.71 -1.44
C LYS A 183 11.84 6.04 -0.37
N LEU A 184 11.22 5.44 0.66
CA LEU A 184 11.91 4.78 1.76
C LEU A 184 12.34 3.36 1.40
N HIS A 185 11.49 2.61 0.69
CA HIS A 185 11.64 1.17 0.45
C HIS A 185 11.87 0.79 -1.01
N GLY A 186 11.74 1.72 -1.96
CA GLY A 186 11.95 1.49 -3.39
C GLY A 186 11.05 0.36 -3.92
N GLU A 187 11.67 -0.61 -4.58
CA GLU A 187 10.98 -1.78 -5.16
C GLU A 187 10.31 -2.70 -4.12
N TYR A 188 10.69 -2.58 -2.84
CA TYR A 188 10.11 -3.34 -1.74
C TYR A 188 8.97 -2.59 -1.03
N ALA A 189 8.60 -1.41 -1.52
CA ALA A 189 7.51 -0.64 -0.94
C ALA A 189 6.19 -1.41 -1.07
N LYS A 190 5.53 -1.63 0.07
CA LYS A 190 4.27 -2.36 0.11
C LYS A 190 3.12 -1.42 -0.29
N PRO A 191 2.31 -1.76 -1.31
CA PRO A 191 1.13 -0.97 -1.62
C PRO A 191 0.13 -1.06 -0.47
N HIS A 192 -0.43 0.09 -0.09
CA HIS A 192 -1.50 0.14 0.90
C HIS A 192 -2.83 -0.32 0.31
N THR A 193 -3.03 -0.18 -1.00
CA THR A 193 -4.23 -0.64 -1.69
C THR A 193 -3.84 -1.42 -2.93
N THR A 194 -4.35 -2.65 -3.07
CA THR A 194 -4.18 -3.47 -4.27
C THR A 194 -5.53 -3.85 -4.82
N LEU A 195 -5.83 -3.41 -6.05
CA LEU A 195 -7.02 -3.80 -6.81
C LEU A 195 -6.67 -4.90 -7.80
N SER A 196 -7.60 -5.83 -7.99
CA SER A 196 -7.55 -6.88 -9.00
C SER A 196 -8.82 -6.80 -9.85
N PHE A 197 -8.64 -6.77 -11.18
CA PHE A 197 -9.71 -6.77 -12.16
C PHE A 197 -9.67 -8.10 -12.93
N HIS A 198 -10.78 -8.82 -12.89
CA HIS A 198 -10.97 -10.14 -13.48
C HIS A 198 -11.89 -10.04 -14.69
N GLN A 199 -11.37 -10.43 -15.85
CA GLN A 199 -12.01 -10.30 -17.17
C GLN A 199 -12.55 -11.64 -17.71
N GLU A 200 -12.44 -12.73 -16.93
CA GLU A 200 -12.78 -14.10 -17.33
C GLU A 200 -14.26 -14.31 -17.70
N VAL A 201 -15.14 -13.39 -17.29
CA VAL A 201 -16.59 -13.36 -17.59
C VAL A 201 -17.00 -12.12 -18.41
N SER A 202 -16.05 -11.50 -19.10
CA SER A 202 -16.28 -10.30 -19.93
C SER A 202 -17.25 -10.54 -21.09
N ASP A 203 -17.41 -11.79 -21.53
CA ASP A 203 -18.43 -12.23 -22.50
C ASP A 203 -19.86 -12.01 -22.00
N LYS A 204 -20.05 -11.94 -20.67
CA LYS A 204 -21.32 -11.58 -20.02
C LYS A 204 -21.48 -10.06 -19.85
N GLY A 205 -20.56 -9.27 -20.40
CA GLY A 205 -20.57 -7.81 -20.34
C GLY A 205 -20.14 -7.24 -18.98
N VAL A 206 -19.52 -8.05 -18.11
CA VAL A 206 -19.10 -7.63 -16.77
C VAL A 206 -17.64 -7.97 -16.46
N ILE A 207 -17.03 -7.10 -15.67
CA ILE A 207 -15.68 -7.24 -15.11
C ILE A 207 -15.81 -7.23 -13.60
N LEU A 208 -15.17 -8.18 -12.93
CA LEU A 208 -15.26 -8.31 -11.48
C LEU A 208 -14.02 -7.70 -10.84
N MET A 209 -14.22 -6.76 -9.92
CA MET A 209 -13.15 -6.08 -9.22
C MET A 209 -13.18 -6.45 -7.73
N ASN A 210 -12.04 -6.79 -7.17
CA ASN A 210 -11.81 -6.80 -5.73
C ASN A 210 -10.57 -5.99 -5.37
N GLY A 211 -10.56 -5.39 -4.20
CA GLY A 211 -9.46 -4.64 -3.64
C GLY A 211 -9.17 -5.09 -2.22
N VAL A 212 -7.90 -5.11 -1.85
CA VAL A 212 -7.44 -5.32 -0.48
C VAL A 212 -6.75 -4.05 -0.02
N ILE A 213 -7.15 -3.56 1.15
CA ILE A 213 -6.53 -2.42 1.82
C ILE A 213 -5.71 -2.95 2.99
N GLU A 214 -4.43 -2.61 3.02
CA GLU A 214 -3.52 -2.96 4.10
C GLU A 214 -3.86 -2.14 5.35
N ASN A 215 -3.74 -2.79 6.50
CA ASN A 215 -4.12 -2.18 7.75
C ASN A 215 -3.18 -1.04 8.13
N ASP A 216 -3.75 -0.06 8.83
CA ASP A 216 -3.00 0.98 9.54
C ASP A 216 -2.32 2.03 8.65
N THR A 217 -2.51 1.97 7.33
CA THR A 217 -1.88 2.89 6.36
C THR A 217 -2.83 3.94 5.81
N ILE A 218 -4.09 3.58 5.52
CA ILE A 218 -5.09 4.49 4.98
C ILE A 218 -6.52 4.09 5.43
N PRO A 219 -7.38 5.06 5.82
CA PRO A 219 -8.82 4.85 6.00
C PRO A 219 -9.53 4.31 4.75
N MET A 220 -10.65 3.62 4.96
CA MET A 220 -11.42 2.97 3.87
C MET A 220 -12.02 3.97 2.89
N ASP A 221 -12.62 5.04 3.39
CA ASP A 221 -13.21 6.13 2.61
C ASP A 221 -12.17 6.84 1.74
N GLU A 222 -10.99 7.11 2.29
CA GLU A 222 -9.87 7.66 1.55
C GLU A 222 -9.34 6.70 0.46
N ALA A 223 -9.25 5.41 0.77
CA ALA A 223 -8.90 4.40 -0.23
C ALA A 223 -9.95 4.35 -1.36
N GLN A 224 -11.24 4.40 -1.03
CA GLN A 224 -12.32 4.47 -2.02
C GLN A 224 -12.24 5.74 -2.88
N LEU A 225 -11.88 6.88 -2.29
CA LEU A 225 -11.67 8.12 -3.01
C LEU A 225 -10.53 8.00 -4.03
N LEU A 226 -9.42 7.38 -3.64
CA LEU A 226 -8.33 7.10 -4.56
C LEU A 226 -8.75 6.16 -5.70
N VAL A 227 -9.50 5.08 -5.40
CA VAL A 227 -10.02 4.16 -6.41
C VAL A 227 -10.94 4.89 -7.40
N LEU A 228 -11.80 5.77 -6.91
CA LEU A 228 -12.66 6.60 -7.76
C LEU A 228 -11.82 7.52 -8.66
N ASN A 229 -10.78 8.16 -8.11
CA ASN A 229 -9.90 9.00 -8.92
C ASN A 229 -9.10 8.18 -9.95
N VAL A 230 -8.68 6.95 -9.65
CA VAL A 230 -8.13 6.04 -10.67
C VAL A 230 -9.13 5.88 -11.82
N GLN A 231 -10.38 5.55 -11.54
CA GLN A 231 -11.40 5.40 -12.61
C GLN A 231 -11.54 6.68 -13.45
N ARG A 232 -11.65 7.85 -12.80
CA ARG A 232 -11.84 9.14 -13.47
C ARG A 232 -10.65 9.55 -14.34
N PHE A 233 -9.42 9.37 -13.85
CA PHE A 233 -8.22 9.75 -14.60
C PHE A 233 -7.91 8.79 -15.74
N TYR A 234 -8.27 7.52 -15.61
CA TYR A 234 -8.08 6.53 -16.66
C TYR A 234 -9.23 6.47 -17.67
N GLY A 235 -10.17 7.42 -17.63
CA GLY A 235 -11.20 7.58 -18.67
C GLY A 235 -12.44 6.70 -18.48
N MET A 236 -12.70 6.26 -17.25
CA MET A 236 -13.95 5.61 -16.88
C MET A 236 -14.94 6.68 -16.37
N GLY A 237 -16.09 6.82 -17.03
CA GLY A 237 -17.11 7.83 -16.71
C GLY A 237 -17.24 8.92 -17.79
N GLU A 238 -17.70 10.11 -17.42
CA GLU A 238 -17.87 11.24 -18.35
C GLU A 238 -16.53 11.67 -18.97
N GLN A 239 -16.61 12.14 -20.23
CA GLN A 239 -15.49 12.63 -21.03
C GLN A 239 -14.72 13.72 -20.28
N ASN A 240 -13.62 13.35 -19.65
CA ASN A 240 -12.74 14.28 -18.95
C ASN A 240 -11.37 14.34 -19.63
N GLU A 241 -11.36 14.94 -20.82
CA GLU A 241 -10.16 15.09 -21.66
C GLU A 241 -8.99 15.72 -20.89
N LYS A 242 -9.27 16.61 -19.94
CA LYS A 242 -8.24 17.23 -19.08
C LYS A 242 -7.53 16.22 -18.21
N LYS A 243 -8.27 15.31 -17.55
CA LYS A 243 -7.69 14.25 -16.72
C LYS A 243 -6.87 13.27 -17.55
N LEU A 244 -7.37 12.88 -18.71
CA LEU A 244 -6.63 12.02 -19.64
C LEU A 244 -5.38 12.73 -20.19
N LYS A 245 -5.44 14.04 -20.40
CA LYS A 245 -4.26 14.83 -20.80
C LYS A 245 -3.20 14.82 -19.70
N LEU A 246 -3.58 15.08 -18.44
CA LEU A 246 -2.66 15.03 -17.30
C LEU A 246 -2.01 13.65 -17.13
N LEU A 247 -2.79 12.58 -17.30
CA LEU A 247 -2.30 11.20 -17.28
C LEU A 247 -1.22 10.95 -18.35
N LYS A 248 -1.49 11.39 -19.58
CA LYS A 248 -0.52 11.26 -20.70
C LYS A 248 0.73 12.09 -20.45
N GLN A 249 0.57 13.35 -20.05
CA GLN A 249 1.68 14.25 -19.77
C GLN A 249 2.60 13.70 -18.69
N PHE A 250 2.03 13.16 -17.61
CA PHE A 250 2.83 12.49 -16.58
C PHE A 250 3.61 11.30 -17.14
N THR A 251 2.96 10.45 -17.94
CA THR A 251 3.58 9.24 -18.49
C THR A 251 4.73 9.57 -19.44
N THR A 252 4.59 10.60 -20.26
CA THR A 252 5.61 11.02 -21.23
C THR A 252 6.70 11.90 -20.63
N GLY A 253 6.54 12.35 -19.37
CA GLY A 253 7.43 13.34 -18.76
C GLY A 253 7.33 14.71 -19.45
N ASP A 254 6.13 15.08 -19.90
CA ASP A 254 5.85 16.35 -20.57
C ASP A 254 5.95 17.52 -19.58
N ASP A 255 6.68 18.58 -19.94
CA ASP A 255 6.88 19.78 -19.10
C ASP A 255 5.57 20.53 -18.81
N GLY A 256 4.50 20.28 -19.58
CA GLY A 256 3.17 20.81 -19.35
C GLY A 256 2.39 20.07 -18.25
N PHE A 257 2.95 19.05 -17.61
CA PHE A 257 2.35 18.43 -16.43
C PHE A 257 2.42 19.38 -15.22
N SER A 258 1.25 19.73 -14.64
CA SER A 258 1.16 20.54 -13.42
C SER A 258 0.56 19.73 -12.26
N THR A 259 1.23 19.80 -11.11
CA THR A 259 0.73 19.17 -9.88
C THR A 259 -0.48 19.92 -9.32
N GLU A 260 -0.52 21.25 -9.52
CA GLU A 260 -1.63 22.11 -9.14
C GLU A 260 -2.91 21.76 -9.92
N ASP A 261 -2.79 21.58 -11.24
CA ASP A 261 -3.90 21.15 -12.10
C ASP A 261 -4.38 19.73 -11.74
N LEU A 262 -3.44 18.82 -11.44
CA LEU A 262 -3.77 17.48 -10.94
C LEU A 262 -4.60 17.55 -9.66
N ILE A 263 -4.18 18.34 -8.66
CA ILE A 263 -4.92 18.51 -7.40
C ILE A 263 -6.31 19.07 -7.64
N LYS A 264 -6.42 20.08 -8.50
CA LYS A 264 -7.70 20.71 -8.84
C LYS A 264 -8.67 19.72 -9.49
N GLU A 265 -8.20 18.96 -10.47
CA GLU A 265 -9.03 17.99 -11.21
C GLU A 265 -9.40 16.77 -10.34
N ALA A 266 -8.53 16.39 -9.39
CA ALA A 266 -8.80 15.29 -8.46
C ALA A 266 -9.81 15.64 -7.35
N THR A 267 -9.96 16.92 -7.02
CA THR A 267 -10.85 17.43 -5.95
C THR A 267 -12.17 18.00 -6.46
N THR A 268 -12.28 18.29 -7.75
CA THR A 268 -13.55 18.66 -8.39
C THR A 268 -14.40 17.40 -8.54
N PHE A 269 -15.66 17.39 -8.08
CA PHE A 269 -16.62 16.28 -8.22
C PHE A 269 -17.81 16.68 -9.06
#